data_AF-A0A2D8BUV4-F1
#
_entry.id   AF-A0A2D8BUV4-F1
#
_cell.length_a   1.000
_cell.length_b   1.000
_cell.length_c   1.000
_cell.angle_alpha   90.00
_cell.angle_beta   90.00
_cell.angle_gamma   90.00
#
_symmetry.space_group_name_H-M   'P 1'
#
loop_
_entity.id
_entity.type
_entity.pdbx_description
1 polymer ?
#
loop_
_entity_poly.entity_id
_entity_poly.type
_entity_poly.pdbx_seq_one_letter_code
_entity_poly.pdbx_strand_id
1 'polypeptide(L)'
;MTQPLRKPFSNAGAAQPRKYPPPFSLRLSEHERAILRHRAGRRSLGEYIRHVLFGERASPRKVTRCQPSESDRDAAAQLAGLGQSRLASNINQIAKAANMGALPVTPDLLEELHQACADIRAMRDALIASQGLKVRG
;
A
#
# COMPACT_ATOMS: atom_id res chain seq x y z
N MET A 1 -48.84 -4.51 34.94
CA MET A 1 -47.91 -5.64 34.66
C MET A 1 -46.77 -5.13 33.81
N THR A 2 -45.64 -4.81 34.41
CA THR A 2 -44.50 -4.17 33.73
C THR A 2 -43.43 -5.24 33.49
N GLN A 3 -43.21 -5.64 32.24
CA GLN A 3 -42.12 -6.59 31.91
C GLN A 3 -40.76 -5.90 32.09
N PRO A 4 -39.77 -6.55 32.73
CA PRO A 4 -38.43 -5.98 32.84
C PRO A 4 -37.69 -6.03 31.49
N LEU A 5 -37.20 -4.87 31.06
CA LEU A 5 -36.55 -4.57 29.77
C LEU A 5 -35.06 -4.95 29.67
N ARG A 6 -34.58 -5.96 30.38
CA ARG A 6 -33.17 -6.40 30.27
C ARG A 6 -33.04 -7.91 30.23
N LYS A 7 -32.50 -8.40 29.10
CA LYS A 7 -32.00 -9.77 28.96
C LYS A 7 -30.92 -10.00 30.04
N PRO A 8 -30.99 -11.09 30.82
CA PRO A 8 -29.95 -11.38 31.81
C PRO A 8 -28.61 -11.63 31.12
N PHE A 9 -27.52 -11.11 31.69
CA PHE A 9 -26.14 -11.38 31.28
C PHE A 9 -25.69 -12.81 31.65
N SER A 10 -26.58 -13.79 31.64
CA SER A 10 -26.35 -15.15 32.12
C SER A 10 -25.31 -15.93 31.30
N ASN A 11 -25.01 -15.48 30.08
CA ASN A 11 -24.05 -16.13 29.18
C ASN A 11 -22.70 -15.40 29.06
N ALA A 12 -22.41 -14.41 29.90
CA ALA A 12 -21.12 -13.69 29.85
C ALA A 12 -19.90 -14.56 30.21
N GLY A 13 -20.11 -15.70 30.90
CA GLY A 13 -19.05 -16.65 31.28
C GLY A 13 -18.98 -17.92 30.43
N ALA A 14 -19.86 -18.10 29.44
CA ALA A 14 -19.84 -19.30 28.61
C ALA A 14 -18.60 -19.27 27.69
N ALA A 15 -17.65 -20.17 27.94
CA ALA A 15 -16.45 -20.30 27.12
C ALA A 15 -16.86 -20.65 25.68
N GLN A 16 -16.68 -19.70 24.76
CA GLN A 16 -16.90 -19.94 23.34
C GLN A 16 -15.93 -21.04 22.85
N PRO A 17 -16.40 -22.04 22.08
CA PRO A 17 -15.53 -23.08 21.56
C PRO A 17 -14.45 -22.44 20.69
N ARG A 18 -13.19 -22.81 20.95
CA ARG A 18 -12.06 -22.32 20.16
C ARG A 18 -12.24 -22.78 18.72
N LYS A 19 -12.22 -21.83 17.79
CA LYS A 19 -12.36 -22.08 16.34
C LYS A 19 -11.24 -22.97 15.77
N TYR A 20 -10.14 -23.15 16.51
CA TYR A 20 -8.96 -23.90 16.08
C TYR A 20 -8.30 -24.63 17.26
N PRO A 21 -7.59 -25.76 17.00
CA PRO A 21 -6.76 -26.42 18.01
C PRO A 21 -5.67 -25.48 18.54
N PRO A 22 -5.15 -25.73 19.76
CA PRO A 22 -4.05 -24.95 20.32
C PRO A 22 -2.82 -24.97 19.40
N PRO A 23 -2.01 -23.90 19.38
CA PRO A 23 -0.86 -23.81 18.50
C PRO A 23 0.21 -24.84 18.86
N PHE A 24 0.85 -25.41 17.82
CA PHE A 24 2.02 -26.26 17.98
C PHE A 24 3.24 -25.42 18.42
N SER A 25 3.84 -25.80 19.54
CA SER A 25 5.02 -25.11 20.08
C SER A 25 6.28 -25.90 19.75
N LEU A 26 7.21 -25.29 19.02
CA LEU A 26 8.50 -25.88 18.65
C LEU A 26 9.63 -25.11 19.35
N ARG A 27 10.48 -25.82 20.10
CA ARG A 27 11.69 -25.24 20.68
C ARG A 27 12.76 -25.16 19.59
N LEU A 28 13.39 -24.01 19.46
CA LEU A 28 14.47 -23.74 18.52
C LEU A 28 15.60 -23.05 19.28
N SER A 29 16.83 -23.49 19.04
CA SER A 29 18.02 -22.71 19.41
C SER A 29 18.06 -21.39 18.64
N GLU A 30 18.87 -20.45 19.11
CA GLU A 30 19.03 -19.15 18.43
C GLU A 30 19.58 -19.31 17.01
N HIS A 31 20.52 -20.23 16.82
CA HIS A 31 21.12 -20.54 15.53
C HIS A 31 20.09 -21.10 14.53
N GLU A 32 19.32 -22.12 14.93
CA GLU A 32 18.25 -22.69 14.09
C GLU A 32 17.21 -21.63 13.73
N ARG A 33 16.87 -20.76 14.68
CA ARG A 33 15.92 -19.68 14.45
C ARG A 33 16.45 -18.63 13.48
N ALA A 34 17.74 -18.32 13.53
CA ALA A 34 18.40 -17.43 12.56
C ALA A 34 18.38 -18.03 11.15
N ILE A 35 18.70 -19.31 10.99
CA ILE A 35 18.65 -20.01 9.70
C ILE A 35 17.23 -19.95 9.13
N LEU A 36 16.21 -20.26 9.94
CA LEU A 36 14.83 -20.25 9.48
C LEU A 36 14.35 -18.83 9.11
N ARG A 37 14.76 -17.79 9.84
CA ARG A 37 14.46 -16.40 9.47
C ARG A 37 15.11 -16.01 8.15
N HIS A 38 16.38 -16.37 7.95
CA HIS A 38 17.08 -16.08 6.70
C HIS A 38 16.39 -16.76 5.51
N ARG A 39 16.03 -18.05 5.65
CA ARG A 39 15.31 -18.79 4.61
C ARG A 39 13.87 -18.30 4.38
N ALA A 40 13.21 -17.78 5.41
CA ALA A 40 11.84 -17.25 5.31
C ALA A 40 11.77 -15.95 4.48
N GLY A 41 12.86 -15.19 4.40
CA GLY A 41 12.92 -13.94 3.65
C GLY A 41 11.88 -12.93 4.14
N ARG A 42 10.90 -12.60 3.27
CA ARG A 42 9.80 -11.67 3.59
C ARG A 42 8.59 -12.33 4.28
N ARG A 43 8.55 -13.66 4.37
CA ARG A 43 7.44 -14.40 4.99
C ARG A 43 7.62 -14.47 6.51
N SER A 44 6.50 -14.56 7.23
CA SER A 44 6.59 -14.84 8.66
C SER A 44 7.14 -16.26 8.91
N LEU A 45 7.82 -16.49 10.03
CA LEU A 45 8.43 -17.78 10.35
C LEU A 45 7.40 -18.93 10.31
N GLY A 46 6.20 -18.69 10.87
CA GLY A 46 5.13 -19.69 10.88
C GLY A 46 4.56 -19.98 9.49
N GLU A 47 4.48 -18.98 8.63
CA GLU A 47 4.09 -19.15 7.23
C GLU A 47 5.12 -19.97 6.45
N TYR A 48 6.41 -19.63 6.61
CA TYR A 48 7.51 -20.36 5.99
C TYR A 48 7.54 -21.84 6.44
N ILE A 49 7.49 -22.09 7.76
CA ILE A 49 7.47 -23.47 8.29
C ILE A 49 6.27 -24.25 7.75
N ARG A 50 5.09 -23.63 7.72
CA ARG A 50 3.88 -24.28 7.20
C ARG A 50 3.99 -24.57 5.70
N HIS A 51 4.56 -23.65 4.93
CA HIS A 51 4.81 -23.85 3.50
C HIS A 51 5.78 -24.99 3.25
N VAL A 52 6.85 -25.11 4.02
CA VAL A 52 7.80 -26.23 3.91
C VAL A 52 7.13 -27.56 4.25
N LEU A 53 6.29 -27.60 5.30
CA LEU A 53 5.65 -28.84 5.75
C LEU A 53 4.48 -29.30 4.89
N PHE A 54 3.64 -28.38 4.43
CA PHE A 54 2.37 -28.71 3.76
C PHE A 54 2.34 -28.31 2.29
N GLY A 55 3.32 -27.53 1.81
CA GLY A 55 3.38 -27.07 0.42
C GLY A 55 2.07 -26.43 -0.05
N GLU A 56 1.59 -26.89 -1.20
CA GLU A 56 0.32 -26.47 -1.81
C GLU A 56 -0.92 -26.98 -1.08
N ARG A 57 -0.78 -27.99 -0.21
CA ARG A 57 -1.89 -28.54 0.60
C ARG A 57 -2.21 -27.68 1.82
N ALA A 58 -1.45 -26.61 2.06
CA ALA A 58 -1.64 -25.73 3.20
C ALA A 58 -2.91 -24.87 3.04
N SER A 59 -3.95 -25.10 3.86
CA SER A 59 -5.19 -24.29 3.83
C SER A 59 -4.89 -22.79 3.91
N PRO A 60 -5.25 -21.96 2.92
CA PRO A 60 -4.91 -20.54 2.91
C PRO A 60 -5.44 -19.84 4.16
N ARG A 61 -4.56 -19.12 4.85
CA ARG A 61 -4.96 -18.24 5.97
C ARG A 61 -5.24 -16.86 5.39
N LYS A 62 -6.16 -16.10 5.99
CA LYS A 62 -6.33 -14.68 5.64
C LYS A 62 -4.96 -14.02 5.64
N VAL A 63 -4.52 -13.60 4.46
CA VAL A 63 -3.25 -12.90 4.27
C VAL A 63 -3.30 -11.66 5.14
N THR A 64 -2.48 -11.62 6.18
CA THR A 64 -2.22 -10.38 6.90
C THR A 64 -1.62 -9.44 5.88
N ARG A 65 -2.25 -8.27 5.65
CA ARG A 65 -1.78 -7.22 4.73
C ARG A 65 -0.25 -7.23 4.66
N CYS A 66 0.31 -7.47 3.48
CA CYS A 66 1.73 -7.20 3.26
C CYS A 66 1.96 -5.77 3.75
N GLN A 67 2.83 -5.62 4.75
CA GLN A 67 3.31 -4.30 5.13
C GLN A 67 3.96 -3.70 3.89
N PRO A 68 3.59 -2.47 3.49
CA PRO A 68 4.25 -1.82 2.37
C PRO A 68 5.75 -1.83 2.62
N SER A 69 6.51 -2.20 1.60
CA SER A 69 7.96 -2.12 1.67
C SER A 69 8.40 -0.66 1.81
N GLU A 70 9.64 -0.43 2.23
CA GLU A 70 10.20 0.93 2.36
C GLU A 70 10.10 1.69 1.03
N SER A 71 10.40 1.03 -0.09
CA SER A 71 10.22 1.59 -1.43
C SER A 71 8.78 1.99 -1.74
N ASP A 72 7.78 1.21 -1.29
CA ASP A 72 6.37 1.56 -1.51
C ASP A 72 5.97 2.81 -0.72
N ARG A 73 6.56 3.01 0.47
CA ARG A 73 6.29 4.19 1.30
C ARG A 73 6.94 5.43 0.71
N ASP A 74 8.18 5.33 0.25
CA ASP A 74 8.89 6.46 -0.37
C ASP A 74 8.19 6.90 -1.66
N ALA A 75 7.77 5.95 -2.49
CA ALA A 75 7.02 6.25 -3.70
C ALA A 75 5.64 6.88 -3.39
N ALA A 76 4.96 6.40 -2.35
CA ALA A 76 3.71 7.02 -1.89
C ALA A 76 3.92 8.46 -1.37
N ALA A 77 5.03 8.71 -0.66
CA ALA A 77 5.38 10.04 -0.16
C ALA A 77 5.69 11.01 -1.30
N GLN A 78 6.41 10.57 -2.34
CA GLN A 78 6.67 11.37 -3.54
C GLN A 78 5.38 11.71 -4.28
N LEU A 79 4.47 10.74 -4.45
CA LEU A 79 3.16 10.98 -5.06
C LEU A 79 2.29 11.92 -4.21
N ALA A 80 2.33 11.80 -2.89
CA ALA A 80 1.61 12.72 -2.00
C ALA A 80 2.16 14.14 -2.10
N GLY A 81 3.49 14.31 -2.18
CA GLY A 81 4.13 15.60 -2.42
C GLY A 81 3.73 16.23 -3.75
N LEU A 82 3.65 15.42 -4.82
CA LEU A 82 3.14 15.87 -6.12
C LEU A 82 1.65 16.23 -6.06
N GLY A 83 0.82 15.46 -5.37
CA GLY A 83 -0.60 15.80 -5.17
C GLY A 83 -0.81 17.10 -4.39
N GLN A 84 0.09 17.41 -3.46
CA GLN A 84 0.10 18.68 -2.73
C GLN A 84 0.70 19.84 -3.52
N SER A 85 1.53 19.54 -4.53
CA SER A 85 2.05 20.57 -5.42
C SER A 85 0.87 21.16 -6.20
N ARG A 86 0.67 22.47 -6.08
CA ARG A 86 -0.47 23.19 -6.68
C ARG A 86 -0.34 23.33 -8.21
N LEU A 87 0.31 22.38 -8.87
CA LEU A 87 0.64 22.42 -10.31
C LEU A 87 -0.60 22.62 -11.18
N ALA A 88 -1.68 21.89 -10.91
CA ALA A 88 -2.94 22.07 -11.66
C ALA A 88 -3.52 23.49 -11.52
N SER A 89 -3.42 24.08 -10.33
CA SER A 89 -3.86 25.46 -10.08
C SER A 89 -2.96 26.47 -10.80
N ASN A 90 -1.64 26.27 -10.76
CA ASN A 90 -0.67 27.13 -11.44
C ASN A 90 -0.84 27.08 -12.97
N ILE A 91 -1.05 25.88 -13.54
CA ILE A 91 -1.35 25.70 -14.97
C ILE A 91 -2.65 26.43 -15.33
N ASN A 92 -3.67 26.34 -14.49
CA ASN A 92 -4.93 27.05 -14.73
C ASN A 92 -4.77 28.59 -14.66
N GLN A 93 -3.86 29.09 -13.82
CA GLN A 93 -3.53 30.52 -13.77
C GLN A 93 -2.80 30.98 -15.04
N ILE A 94 -1.86 30.18 -15.55
CA ILE A 94 -1.17 30.45 -16.82
C ILE A 94 -2.17 30.46 -17.98
N ALA A 95 -3.04 29.45 -18.06
CA ALA A 95 -4.09 29.38 -19.09
C ALA A 95 -5.03 30.59 -19.04
N LYS A 96 -5.41 31.03 -17.83
CA LYS A 96 -6.25 32.21 -17.65
C LYS A 96 -5.54 33.50 -18.06
N ALA A 97 -4.26 33.66 -17.70
CA ALA A 97 -3.45 34.81 -18.09
C ALA A 97 -3.22 34.87 -19.61
N ALA A 98 -3.02 33.73 -20.27
CA ALA A 98 -2.95 33.62 -21.72
C ALA A 98 -4.28 33.98 -22.40
N ASN A 99 -5.40 33.43 -21.93
CA ASN A 99 -6.73 33.75 -22.47
C ASN A 99 -7.12 35.23 -22.31
N MET A 100 -6.64 35.89 -21.25
CA MET A 100 -6.87 37.32 -21.02
C MET A 100 -5.94 38.22 -21.83
N GLY A 101 -5.00 37.66 -22.61
CA GLY A 101 -3.97 38.43 -23.33
C GLY A 101 -2.94 39.08 -22.41
N ALA A 102 -2.92 38.71 -21.12
CA ALA A 102 -1.99 39.24 -20.13
C ALA A 102 -0.64 38.50 -20.13
N LEU A 103 -0.60 37.31 -20.73
CA LEU A 103 0.63 36.57 -21.00
C LEU A 103 1.00 36.75 -22.47
N PRO A 104 2.17 37.32 -22.80
CA PRO A 104 2.67 37.33 -24.17
C PRO A 104 2.96 35.89 -24.60
N VAL A 105 2.08 35.30 -25.40
CA VAL A 105 2.24 33.94 -25.91
C VAL A 105 3.20 33.98 -27.10
N THR A 106 4.50 33.97 -26.82
CA THR A 106 5.54 33.88 -27.85
C THR A 106 5.68 32.43 -28.35
N PRO A 107 6.17 32.21 -29.59
CA PRO A 107 6.44 30.87 -30.10
C PRO A 107 7.39 30.08 -29.21
N ASP A 108 8.47 30.72 -28.75
CA ASP A 108 9.47 30.11 -27.86
C ASP A 108 8.85 29.65 -26.54
N LEU A 109 7.96 30.45 -25.95
CA LEU A 109 7.26 30.10 -24.72
C LEU A 109 6.31 28.91 -24.91
N LEU A 110 5.65 28.81 -26.06
CA LEU A 110 4.82 27.64 -26.38
C LEU A 110 5.67 26.38 -26.46
N GLU A 111 6.84 26.46 -27.08
CA GLU A 111 7.77 25.35 -27.21
C GLU A 111 8.30 24.89 -25.84
N GLU A 112 8.71 25.83 -24.99
CA GLU A 112 9.11 25.56 -23.60
C GLU A 112 7.97 24.93 -22.77
N LEU A 113 6.73 25.39 -22.94
CA LEU A 113 5.57 24.81 -22.26
C LEU A 113 5.27 23.39 -22.74
N HIS A 114 5.33 23.14 -24.05
CA HIS A 114 5.17 21.80 -24.61
C HIS A 114 6.25 20.84 -24.09
N GLN A 115 7.49 21.31 -24.01
CA GLN A 115 8.61 20.55 -23.47
C GLN A 115 8.41 20.26 -21.98
N ALA A 116 8.05 21.26 -21.18
CA ALA A 116 7.75 21.07 -19.76
C ALA A 116 6.60 20.06 -19.54
N CYS A 117 5.55 20.10 -20.36
CA CYS A 117 4.48 19.10 -20.31
C CYS A 117 4.96 17.70 -20.71
N ALA A 118 5.89 17.57 -21.66
CA ALA A 118 6.51 16.31 -22.00
C ALA A 118 7.35 15.75 -20.84
N ASP A 119 8.18 16.59 -20.21
CA ASP A 119 9.04 16.22 -19.10
C ASP A 119 8.22 15.78 -17.87
N ILE A 120 7.14 16.50 -17.55
CA ILE A 120 6.23 16.13 -16.46
C ILE A 120 5.56 14.77 -16.74
N ARG A 121 5.16 14.50 -17.99
CA ARG A 121 4.59 13.19 -18.38
C ARG A 121 5.63 12.08 -18.23
N ALA A 122 6.87 12.32 -18.68
CA ALA A 122 7.97 11.36 -18.54
C ALA A 122 8.26 11.05 -17.05
N MET A 123 8.33 12.08 -16.19
CA MET A 123 8.51 11.89 -14.75
C MET A 123 7.36 11.10 -14.11
N ARG A 124 6.11 11.43 -14.46
CA ARG A 124 4.92 10.70 -14.00
C ARG A 124 5.00 9.23 -14.41
N ASP A 125 5.31 8.96 -15.68
CA ASP A 125 5.31 7.60 -16.22
C ASP A 125 6.43 6.76 -15.62
N ALA A 126 7.61 7.36 -15.38
CA ALA A 126 8.72 6.71 -14.66
C ALA A 126 8.32 6.31 -13.23
N LEU A 127 7.61 7.20 -12.50
CA LEU A 127 7.11 6.93 -11.15
C LEU A 127 6.01 5.85 -11.11
N ILE A 128 5.13 5.82 -12.11
CA ILE A 128 4.10 4.78 -12.22
C ILE A 128 4.75 3.42 -12.55
N ALA A 129 5.72 3.42 -13.48
CA ALA A 129 6.45 2.21 -13.87
C ALA A 129 7.26 1.62 -12.71
N SER A 130 7.89 2.46 -11.87
CA SER A 130 8.65 2.00 -10.70
C SER A 130 7.78 1.31 -9.65
N GLN A 131 6.46 1.53 -9.68
CA GLN A 131 5.48 0.89 -8.79
C GLN A 131 4.94 -0.44 -9.35
N GLY A 132 5.39 -0.86 -10.54
CA GLY A 132 4.88 -2.06 -11.23
C GLY A 132 3.47 -1.91 -11.81
N LEU A 133 2.97 -0.67 -11.92
CA LEU A 133 1.68 -0.36 -12.51
C LEU A 133 1.84 -0.04 -14.00
N LYS A 134 0.89 -0.46 -14.84
CA LYS A 134 0.86 -0.06 -16.25
C LYS A 134 0.37 1.38 -16.36
N VAL A 135 1.15 2.23 -17.01
CA VAL A 135 0.71 3.56 -17.45
C VAL A 135 -0.46 3.38 -18.42
N ARG A 136 -1.64 3.89 -18.06
CA ARG A 136 -2.78 4.01 -18.99
C ARG A 136 -2.62 5.35 -19.71
N GLY A 137 -2.39 5.27 -21.03
CA GLY A 137 -2.38 6.42 -21.94
C GLY A 137 -3.75 7.07 -22.04
#